data_AF-A0A2R6VXV0-F1
#
_entry.id   AF-A0A2R6VXV0-F1
#
_cell.length_a   1.000
_cell.length_b   1.000
_cell.length_c   1.000
_cell.angle_alpha   90.00
_cell.angle_beta   90.00
_cell.angle_gamma   90.00
#
_symmetry.space_group_name_H-M   'P 1'
#
loop_
_entity.id
_entity.type
_entity.pdbx_description
1 polymer ?
#
loop_
_entity_poly.entity_id
_entity_poly.type
_entity_poly.pdbx_seq_one_letter_code
_entity_poly.pdbx_strand_id
1 'polypeptide(L)'
;MGDSGTSGLLRFENPQGDFFIVAVGVHVYKRWCDVVPDLKSTETGTAIHPTYYPVGNVLGFRYEIVQKQLATMEKKNSKGESIKVNYYKEDGNNLYATITIA
;
A
#
# COMPACT_ATOMS: atom_id res chain seq x y z
N MET A 1 -9.29 5.21 -10.43
CA MET A 1 -8.28 6.26 -10.64
C MET A 1 -8.37 6.72 -12.09
N GLY A 2 -7.99 7.96 -12.40
CA GLY A 2 -8.14 8.50 -13.77
C GLY A 2 -7.27 7.79 -14.81
N ASP A 3 -6.06 7.37 -14.44
CA ASP A 3 -5.13 6.59 -15.26
C ASP A 3 -4.07 5.89 -14.38
N SER A 4 -3.16 5.15 -15.02
CA SER A 4 -1.92 4.63 -14.45
C SER A 4 -1.03 5.75 -13.89
N GLY A 5 -0.26 5.44 -12.85
CA GLY A 5 0.73 6.34 -12.25
C GLY A 5 0.34 6.90 -10.87
N THR A 6 -0.81 6.50 -10.33
CA THR A 6 -1.28 6.94 -9.01
C THR A 6 -1.78 5.77 -8.14
N SER A 7 -2.17 6.08 -6.91
CA SER A 7 -2.58 5.10 -5.89
C SER A 7 -3.52 5.72 -4.87
N GLY A 8 -4.16 4.85 -4.10
CA GLY A 8 -4.92 5.20 -2.90
C GLY A 8 -4.43 4.39 -1.70
N LEU A 9 -4.59 4.97 -0.51
CA LEU A 9 -4.26 4.34 0.76
C LEU A 9 -5.53 4.19 1.61
N LEU A 10 -5.64 3.04 2.27
CA LEU A 10 -6.60 2.80 3.35
C LEU A 10 -5.81 2.67 4.66
N ARG A 11 -6.08 3.54 5.62
CA ARG A 11 -5.53 3.46 6.98
C ARG A 11 -6.58 2.82 7.89
N PHE A 12 -6.16 1.79 8.62
CA PHE A 12 -6.98 1.06 9.57
C PHE A 12 -6.49 1.30 10.98
N GLU A 13 -7.39 1.20 11.94
CA GLU A 13 -7.14 1.24 13.38
C GLU A 13 -7.82 0.03 14.00
N ASN A 14 -7.11 -0.71 14.86
CA ASN A 14 -7.71 -1.78 15.65
C ASN A 14 -8.21 -1.24 17.01
N PRO A 15 -9.00 -2.01 17.78
CA PRO A 15 -9.48 -1.58 19.09
C PRO A 15 -8.38 -1.27 20.13
N GLN A 16 -7.14 -1.71 19.90
CA GLN A 16 -5.98 -1.44 20.74
C GLN A 16 -5.28 -0.11 20.38
N GLY A 17 -5.74 0.57 19.33
CA GLY A 17 -5.16 1.82 18.84
C GLY A 17 -3.91 1.63 17.96
N ASP A 18 -3.64 0.42 17.48
CA ASP A 18 -2.58 0.19 16.50
C ASP A 18 -3.06 0.58 15.10
N PHE A 19 -2.16 1.20 14.34
CA PHE A 19 -2.45 1.64 12.98
C PHE A 19 -1.63 0.85 11.96
N PHE A 20 -2.28 0.56 10.83
CA PHE A 20 -1.58 0.12 9.62
C PHE A 20 -2.20 0.73 8.38
N ILE A 21 -1.45 0.72 7.29
CA ILE A 21 -1.92 1.15 5.97
C ILE A 21 -1.83 0.00 4.98
N VAL A 22 -2.83 -0.07 4.11
CA VAL A 22 -2.77 -0.78 2.83
C VAL A 22 -2.72 0.25 1.70
N ALA A 23 -1.70 0.16 0.86
CA ALA A 23 -1.57 0.96 -0.36
C ALA A 23 -1.86 0.09 -1.58
N VAL A 24 -2.67 0.59 -2.51
CA VAL A 24 -2.97 -0.03 -3.79
C VAL A 24 -2.89 1.00 -4.90
N GLY A 25 -2.29 0.64 -6.03
CA GLY A 25 -2.18 1.55 -7.15
C GLY A 25 -1.84 0.87 -8.46
N VAL A 26 -1.63 1.70 -9.48
CA VAL A 26 -1.21 1.26 -10.81
C VAL A 26 0.05 2.04 -11.18
N HIS A 27 1.09 1.33 -11.61
CA HIS A 27 2.34 1.92 -12.09
C HIS A 27 2.71 1.25 -13.41
N VAL A 28 2.97 2.03 -14.46
CA VAL A 28 3.25 1.55 -15.82
C VAL A 28 2.28 0.43 -16.23
N TYR A 29 0.97 0.70 -16.06
CA TYR A 29 -0.15 -0.16 -16.42
C TYR A 29 -0.23 -1.53 -15.71
N LYS A 30 0.52 -1.73 -14.63
CA LYS A 30 0.41 -2.91 -13.77
C LYS A 30 0.05 -2.50 -12.34
N ARG A 31 -0.74 -3.36 -11.68
CA ARG A 31 -1.03 -3.26 -10.25
C ARG A 31 0.23 -3.23 -9.40
N TRP A 32 0.15 -2.55 -8.26
CA TRP A 32 1.07 -2.70 -7.15
C TRP A 32 0.31 -2.64 -5.83
N CYS A 33 0.90 -3.20 -4.77
CA CYS A 33 0.41 -3.07 -3.40
C CYS A 33 1.55 -2.99 -2.40
N ASP A 34 1.24 -2.42 -1.23
CA ASP A 34 2.12 -2.43 -0.06
C ASP A 34 1.28 -2.48 1.22
N VAL A 35 1.94 -2.89 2.30
CA VAL A 35 1.43 -2.84 3.67
C VAL A 35 2.43 -2.06 4.51
N VAL A 36 1.96 -1.13 5.34
CA VAL A 36 2.82 -0.43 6.31
C VAL A 36 2.25 -0.69 7.71
N PRO A 37 2.82 -1.65 8.46
CA PRO A 37 2.40 -1.92 9.82
C PRO A 37 3.02 -0.93 10.81
N ASP A 38 2.59 -1.01 12.08
CA ASP A 38 3.20 -0.34 13.23
C ASP A 38 3.32 1.18 13.09
N LEU A 39 2.29 1.81 12.51
CA LEU A 39 2.28 3.26 12.31
C LEU A 39 1.98 4.01 13.61
N LYS A 40 2.65 5.14 13.80
CA LYS A 40 2.29 6.12 14.82
C LYS A 40 0.98 6.80 14.44
N SER A 41 0.29 7.34 15.44
CA SER A 41 -0.95 8.10 15.22
C SER A 41 -0.75 9.27 14.22
N THR A 42 0.42 9.90 14.23
CA THR A 42 0.81 11.01 13.34
C THR A 42 1.16 10.58 11.90
N GLU A 43 1.40 9.30 11.64
CA GLU A 43 1.73 8.78 10.31
C GLU A 43 0.46 8.49 9.51
N THR A 44 -0.25 9.55 9.15
CA THR A 44 -1.53 9.52 8.42
C THR A 44 -1.35 9.07 6.98
N GLY A 45 -2.47 8.73 6.32
CA GLY A 45 -2.45 8.48 4.87
C GLY A 45 -1.86 9.66 4.09
N THR A 46 -2.12 10.90 4.50
CA THR A 46 -1.55 12.11 3.89
C THR A 46 -0.05 12.27 4.13
N ALA A 47 0.48 11.81 5.27
CA ALA A 47 1.91 11.80 5.54
C ALA A 47 2.63 10.67 4.78
N ILE A 48 1.99 9.50 4.65
CA ILE A 48 2.59 8.30 4.06
C ILE A 48 2.47 8.28 2.53
N HIS A 49 1.37 8.75 1.94
CA HIS A 49 1.14 8.67 0.49
C HIS A 49 2.27 9.28 -0.36
N PRO A 50 2.81 10.48 -0.04
CA PRO A 50 3.90 11.06 -0.81
C PRO A 50 5.19 10.24 -0.80
N THR A 51 5.39 9.37 0.20
CA THR A 51 6.61 8.54 0.31
C THR A 51 6.71 7.47 -0.78
N TYR A 52 5.61 7.18 -1.47
CA TYR A 52 5.54 6.31 -2.65
C TYR A 52 5.85 7.02 -3.96
N TYR A 53 6.14 8.33 -3.95
CA TYR A 53 6.35 9.09 -5.18
C TYR A 53 7.63 9.93 -5.12
N PRO A 54 8.24 10.23 -6.28
CA PRO A 54 9.29 11.23 -6.35
C PRO A 54 8.75 12.62 -6.01
N VAL A 55 9.54 13.41 -5.29
CA VAL A 55 9.31 14.84 -5.06
C VAL A 55 10.47 15.60 -5.69
N GLY A 56 10.24 16.18 -6.86
CA GLY A 56 11.32 16.73 -7.70
C GLY A 56 12.30 15.63 -8.10
N ASN A 57 13.59 15.84 -7.81
CA ASN A 57 14.66 14.89 -8.12
C ASN A 57 14.93 13.86 -7.01
N VAL A 58 14.13 13.86 -5.93
CA VAL A 58 14.30 12.96 -4.79
C VAL A 58 13.25 11.87 -4.87
N LEU A 59 13.69 10.60 -4.89
CA LEU A 59 12.76 9.46 -4.82
C LEU A 59 12.20 9.34 -3.40
N GLY A 60 10.88 9.14 -3.29
CA GLY A 60 10.28 8.73 -2.05
C GLY A 60 10.86 7.39 -1.59
N PHE A 61 11.12 7.24 -0.30
CA PHE A 61 11.81 6.05 0.22
C PHE A 61 10.99 4.74 0.08
N ARG A 62 9.71 4.81 -0.29
CA ARG A 62 8.87 3.64 -0.64
C ARG A 62 8.68 3.46 -2.15
N TYR A 63 9.25 4.33 -2.98
CA TYR A 63 9.08 4.29 -4.44
C TYR A 63 9.53 2.96 -5.04
N GLU A 64 10.54 2.31 -4.47
CA GLU A 64 11.02 1.01 -4.94
C GLU A 64 9.92 -0.07 -4.89
N ILE A 65 8.97 -0.01 -3.94
CA ILE A 65 7.84 -0.95 -3.88
C ILE A 65 6.86 -0.72 -5.03
N VAL A 66 6.66 0.53 -5.45
CA VAL A 66 5.83 0.87 -6.61
C VAL A 66 6.41 0.25 -7.88
N GLN A 67 7.74 0.30 -8.04
CA GLN A 67 8.44 -0.26 -9.20
C GLN A 67 8.37 -1.79 -9.27
N LYS A 68 8.20 -2.48 -8.13
CA LYS A 68 8.09 -3.94 -8.08
C LYS A 68 6.77 -4.48 -8.63
N GLN A 69 5.73 -3.64 -8.74
CA GLN A 69 4.43 -4.02 -9.34
C GLN A 69 3.84 -5.34 -8.79
N LEU A 70 3.98 -5.55 -7.47
CA LEU A 70 3.59 -6.80 -6.82
C LEU A 70 2.08 -7.00 -6.80
N ALA A 71 1.65 -8.21 -7.16
CA ALA A 71 0.26 -8.68 -7.02
C ALA A 71 -0.10 -9.10 -5.59
N THR A 72 0.92 -9.41 -4.79
CA THR A 72 0.73 -9.89 -3.42
C THR A 72 1.77 -9.24 -2.50
N MET A 73 1.33 -8.85 -1.32
CA MET A 73 2.20 -8.37 -0.23
C MET A 73 1.69 -8.96 1.08
N GLU A 74 2.61 -9.38 1.93
CA GLU A 74 2.30 -9.83 3.29
C GLU A 74 3.35 -9.26 4.23
N LYS A 75 2.92 -8.58 5.31
CA LYS A 75 3.79 -8.11 6.38
C LYS A 75 3.16 -8.42 7.72
N LYS A 76 4.03 -8.70 8.69
CA LYS A 76 3.63 -8.83 10.09
C LYS A 76 3.84 -7.52 10.82
N ASN A 77 2.95 -7.19 11.74
CA ASN A 77 3.21 -6.12 12.70
C ASN A 77 4.13 -6.61 13.82
N SER A 78 4.53 -5.69 14.71
CA SER A 78 5.40 -5.96 15.86
C SER A 78 4.83 -6.99 16.84
N LYS A 79 3.50 -7.24 16.81
CA LYS A 79 2.79 -8.23 17.62
C LYS A 79 2.66 -9.59 16.93
N GLY A 80 3.11 -9.70 15.67
CA GLY A 80 3.11 -10.93 14.88
C GLY A 80 1.84 -11.17 14.05
N GLU A 81 0.86 -10.27 14.11
CA GLU A 81 -0.37 -10.34 13.29
C GLU A 81 -0.02 -10.09 11.82
N SER A 82 -0.62 -10.86 10.92
CA SER A 82 -0.34 -10.80 9.48
C SER A 82 -1.37 -9.94 8.76
N ILE A 83 -0.88 -9.03 7.92
CA ILE A 83 -1.69 -8.22 7.01
C ILE A 83 -1.25 -8.53 5.59
N LYS A 84 -2.20 -9.00 4.78
CA LYS A 84 -1.96 -9.46 3.41
C LYS A 84 -2.86 -8.75 2.42
N VAL A 85 -2.29 -8.39 1.28
CA VAL A 85 -3.01 -7.96 0.08
C VAL A 85 -2.75 -8.98 -1.01
N ASN A 86 -3.81 -9.42 -1.72
CA ASN A 86 -3.68 -10.34 -2.83
C ASN A 86 -4.64 -9.96 -3.97
N TYR A 87 -4.10 -9.52 -5.10
CA TYR A 87 -4.88 -9.37 -6.33
C TYR A 87 -5.27 -10.75 -6.87
N TYR A 88 -6.55 -10.96 -7.14
CA TYR A 88 -7.08 -12.19 -7.77
C TYR A 88 -7.58 -11.94 -9.19
N LYS A 89 -7.74 -10.67 -9.58
CA LYS A 89 -7.81 -10.24 -10.97
C LYS A 89 -6.82 -9.10 -11.14
N GLU A 90 -5.72 -9.40 -11.81
CA GLU A 90 -4.52 -8.58 -11.79
C GLU A 90 -4.20 -7.87 -13.12
N ASP A 91 -4.97 -8.14 -14.16
CA ASP A 91 -4.82 -7.55 -15.49
C ASP A 91 -6.05 -6.73 -15.92
N GLY A 92 -5.81 -5.85 -16.89
CA GLY A 92 -6.79 -4.92 -17.41
C GLY A 92 -7.06 -3.76 -16.45
N ASN A 93 -8.17 -3.05 -16.69
CA ASN A 93 -8.48 -1.80 -15.99
C ASN A 93 -9.35 -1.99 -14.74
N ASN A 94 -9.97 -3.17 -14.62
CA ASN A 94 -10.83 -3.53 -13.48
C ASN A 94 -10.11 -4.60 -12.65
N LEU A 95 -9.30 -4.14 -11.70
CA LEU A 95 -8.50 -4.96 -10.82
C LEU A 95 -9.27 -5.30 -9.55
N TYR A 96 -9.00 -6.47 -8.98
CA TYR A 96 -9.66 -6.93 -7.76
C TYR A 96 -8.65 -7.54 -6.80
N ALA A 97 -8.71 -7.14 -5.55
CA ALA A 97 -7.84 -7.61 -4.49
C ALA A 97 -8.60 -7.91 -3.20
N THR A 98 -8.07 -8.85 -2.43
CA THR A 98 -8.51 -9.16 -1.07
C THR A 98 -7.49 -8.63 -0.09
N ILE A 99 -7.96 -7.98 0.97
CA ILE A 99 -7.16 -7.64 2.16
C ILE A 99 -7.54 -8.64 3.26
N THR A 100 -6.56 -9.37 3.78
CA THR A 100 -6.73 -10.32 4.89
C THR A 100 -5.93 -9.83 6.10
N ILE A 101 -6.57 -9.82 7.26
CA ILE A 101 -5.98 -9.45 8.55
C ILE A 101 -6.18 -10.67 9.46
N ALA A 102 -5.09 -11.21 10.00
CA ALA A 102 -5.09 -12.47 10.76
C ALA A 102 -4.15 -12.42 11.97
#